data_AF-A0A7V4GWT2-F1
#
_entry.id   AF-A0A7V4GWT2-F1
#
_cell.length_a   1.000
_cell.length_b   1.000
_cell.length_c   1.000
_cell.angle_alpha   90.00
_cell.angle_beta   90.00
_cell.angle_gamma   90.00
#
_symmetry.space_group_name_H-M   'P 1'
#
loop_
_entity.id
_entity.type
_entity.pdbx_description
1 polymer ?
#
loop_
_entity_poly.entity_id
_entity_poly.type
_entity_poly.pdbx_seq_one_letter_code
_entity_poly.pdbx_strand_id
1 'polypeptide(L)'
;MAKTNIEIAQSISLKPIENIAQQLGLPPGEIELYGRYKAKIPLHFIRPEKIAQNQLILVSAISPTPAGEGKTTVSIGLAQGLNRLGKKTTVVLREPSLGPVFGMKGGATGGGYSQVLP
;
A
#
# COMPACT_ATOMS: atom_id res chain seq x y z
N MET A 1 -9.92 -5.08 24.85
CA MET A 1 -8.95 -5.91 24.10
C MET A 1 -8.46 -5.13 22.89
N ALA A 2 -7.22 -5.32 22.47
CA ALA A 2 -6.72 -4.75 21.21
C ALA A 2 -7.42 -5.43 20.03
N LYS A 3 -7.84 -4.65 19.02
CA LYS A 3 -8.43 -5.18 17.79
C LYS A 3 -7.38 -5.97 17.00
N THR A 4 -7.79 -7.09 16.42
CA THR A 4 -7.02 -7.85 15.44
C THR A 4 -6.88 -7.08 14.12
N ASN A 5 -5.91 -7.46 13.28
CA ASN A 5 -5.70 -6.80 11.98
C ASN A 5 -6.97 -6.80 11.10
N ILE A 6 -7.71 -7.90 11.08
CA ILE A 6 -8.93 -8.04 10.28
C ILE A 6 -10.07 -7.18 10.81
N GLU A 7 -10.23 -7.09 12.14
CA GLU A 7 -11.22 -6.21 12.76
C GLU A 7 -10.93 -4.73 12.49
N ILE A 8 -9.63 -4.35 12.48
CA ILE A 8 -9.22 -3.01 12.07
C ILE A 8 -9.61 -2.80 10.60
N ALA A 9 -9.20 -3.70 9.70
CA ALA A 9 -9.47 -3.61 8.26
C ALA A 9 -10.96 -3.45 7.95
N GLN A 10 -11.81 -4.28 8.55
CA GLN A 10 -13.27 -4.25 8.36
C GLN A 10 -13.94 -3.00 8.94
N SER A 11 -13.30 -2.32 9.90
CA SER A 11 -13.83 -1.09 10.49
C SER A 11 -13.54 0.18 9.66
N ILE A 12 -12.71 0.09 8.62
CA ILE A 12 -12.32 1.25 7.80
C ILE A 12 -13.31 1.46 6.65
N SER A 13 -13.83 2.68 6.54
CA SER A 13 -14.57 3.11 5.35
C SER A 13 -13.60 3.40 4.20
N LEU A 14 -13.61 2.55 3.18
CA LEU A 14 -12.75 2.70 2.00
C LEU A 14 -13.22 3.84 1.10
N LYS A 15 -12.26 4.57 0.53
CA LYS A 15 -12.51 5.56 -0.52
C LYS A 15 -12.52 4.85 -1.89
N PRO A 16 -13.39 5.24 -2.84
CA PRO A 16 -13.30 4.77 -4.22
C PRO A 16 -11.88 4.96 -4.76
N ILE A 17 -11.37 3.98 -5.52
CA ILE A 17 -10.00 4.02 -6.02
C ILE A 17 -9.73 5.20 -6.95
N GLU A 18 -10.76 5.68 -7.65
CA GLU A 18 -10.71 6.87 -8.50
C GLU A 18 -10.29 8.12 -7.72
N ASN A 19 -10.76 8.27 -6.48
CA ASN A 19 -10.38 9.40 -5.62
C ASN A 19 -8.89 9.34 -5.27
N ILE A 20 -8.33 8.14 -5.13
CA ILE A 20 -6.90 7.93 -4.87
C ILE A 20 -6.09 8.17 -6.15
N ALA A 21 -6.57 7.71 -7.30
CA ALA A 21 -5.97 7.96 -8.60
C ALA A 21 -5.88 9.47 -8.90
N GLN A 22 -6.93 10.23 -8.59
CA GLN A 22 -6.93 11.68 -8.72
C GLN A 22 -5.86 12.36 -7.85
N GLN A 23 -5.61 11.85 -6.63
CA GLN A 23 -4.53 12.35 -5.77
C GLN A 23 -3.13 12.12 -6.37
N LEU A 24 -2.99 11.06 -7.17
CA LEU A 24 -1.78 10.76 -7.96
C LEU A 24 -1.70 11.58 -9.27
N GLY A 25 -2.71 12.40 -9.57
CA GLY A 25 -2.78 13.17 -10.81
C GLY A 25 -3.16 12.33 -12.03
N LEU A 26 -3.82 11.19 -11.81
CA LEU A 26 -4.38 10.37 -12.89
C LEU A 26 -5.80 10.85 -13.22
N PRO A 27 -6.11 11.15 -14.50
CA PRO A 27 -7.43 11.61 -14.89
C PRO A 27 -8.50 10.51 -14.74
N PRO A 28 -9.77 10.88 -14.48
CA PRO A 28 -10.88 9.93 -14.48
C PRO A 28 -11.03 9.20 -15.81
N GLY A 29 -11.38 7.92 -15.77
CA GLY A 29 -11.57 7.09 -16.98
C GLY A 29 -10.29 6.57 -17.64
N GLU A 30 -9.11 6.98 -17.16
CA GLU A 30 -7.81 6.51 -17.68
C GLU A 30 -7.17 5.40 -16.83
N ILE A 31 -7.89 4.88 -15.84
CA ILE A 31 -7.49 3.71 -15.07
C ILE A 31 -8.46 2.56 -15.36
N GLU A 32 -7.94 1.34 -15.37
CA GLU A 32 -8.77 0.15 -15.58
C GLU A 32 -9.27 -0.36 -14.23
N LEU A 33 -10.57 -0.21 -13.96
CA LEU A 33 -11.16 -0.56 -12.67
C LEU A 33 -11.30 -2.09 -12.48
N TYR A 34 -10.96 -2.55 -11.28
CA TYR A 34 -11.21 -3.92 -10.81
C TYR A 34 -12.12 -3.86 -9.58
N GLY A 35 -13.39 -3.61 -9.83
CA GLY A 35 -14.36 -3.24 -8.79
C GLY A 35 -14.15 -1.80 -8.31
N ARG A 36 -14.66 -1.48 -7.12
CA ARG A 36 -14.72 -0.10 -6.60
C ARG A 36 -13.39 0.42 -6.02
N TYR A 37 -12.52 -0.48 -5.59
CA TYR A 37 -11.38 -0.15 -4.72
C TYR A 37 -10.01 -0.56 -5.29
N LYS A 38 -9.97 -1.13 -6.51
CA LYS A 38 -8.72 -1.49 -7.21
C LYS A 38 -8.76 -0.99 -8.64
N ALA A 39 -7.59 -0.68 -9.17
CA ALA A 39 -7.43 -0.36 -10.57
C ALA A 39 -6.02 -0.73 -11.07
N LYS A 40 -5.87 -0.95 -12.38
CA LYS A 40 -4.59 -0.94 -13.06
C LYS A 40 -4.32 0.45 -13.64
N ILE A 41 -3.05 0.83 -13.63
CA ILE A 41 -2.56 2.09 -14.20
C ILE A 41 -1.88 1.75 -15.52
N PRO A 42 -2.33 2.31 -16.66
CA PRO A 42 -1.64 2.14 -17.93
C PRO A 42 -0.18 2.60 -17.91
N LEU A 43 0.67 1.91 -18.67
CA LEU A 43 2.12 2.18 -18.65
C LEU A 43 2.50 3.53 -19.28
N HIS A 44 1.64 4.14 -20.12
CA HIS A 44 1.90 5.45 -20.73
C HIS A 44 2.00 6.59 -19.71
N PHE A 45 1.61 6.37 -18.45
CA PHE A 45 1.82 7.34 -17.37
C PHE A 45 3.28 7.40 -16.86
N ILE A 46 4.12 6.43 -17.21
CA ILE A 46 5.53 6.39 -16.84
C ILE A 46 6.30 7.45 -17.63
N ARG A 47 6.95 8.36 -16.90
CA ARG A 47 7.62 9.54 -17.44
C ARG A 47 9.01 9.70 -16.82
N PRO A 48 10.09 9.32 -17.53
CA PRO A 48 11.47 9.35 -17.01
C PRO A 48 11.88 10.72 -16.44
N GLU A 49 11.48 11.80 -17.10
CA GLU A 49 11.76 13.17 -16.69
C GLU A 49 11.13 13.52 -15.34
N LYS A 50 9.92 13.01 -15.06
CA LYS A 50 9.30 13.17 -13.74
C LYS A 50 9.96 12.26 -12.72
N ILE A 51 10.33 11.03 -13.09
CA ILE A 51 11.00 10.10 -12.17
C ILE A 51 12.29 10.71 -11.62
N ALA A 52 13.10 11.35 -12.48
CA ALA A 52 14.35 12.01 -12.08
C ALA A 52 14.17 13.17 -11.07
N GLN A 53 12.97 13.74 -10.97
CA GLN A 53 12.64 14.81 -10.01
C GLN A 53 12.12 14.29 -8.66
N ASN A 54 11.91 12.97 -8.53
CA ASN A 54 11.36 12.36 -7.34
C ASN A 54 12.42 11.63 -6.52
N GLN A 55 12.08 11.29 -5.27
CA GLN A 55 12.95 10.59 -4.34
C GLN A 55 12.50 9.13 -4.20
N LEU A 56 13.47 8.21 -4.17
CA LEU A 56 13.23 6.80 -3.89
C LEU A 56 13.74 6.45 -2.49
N ILE A 57 12.84 6.01 -1.61
CA ILE A 57 13.18 5.57 -0.25
C ILE A 57 13.09 4.05 -0.19
N LEU A 58 14.22 3.39 0.06
CA LEU A 58 14.28 1.94 0.28
C LEU A 58 14.12 1.63 1.77
N VAL A 59 13.12 0.82 2.11
CA VAL A 59 12.96 0.27 3.46
C VAL A 59 13.55 -1.14 3.49
N SER A 60 14.57 -1.35 4.31
CA SER A 60 15.19 -2.65 4.57
C SER A 60 15.01 -3.07 6.03
N ALA A 61 15.43 -4.29 6.33
CA ALA A 61 15.45 -4.84 7.69
C ALA A 61 16.73 -5.66 7.90
N ILE A 62 17.03 -5.96 9.16
CA ILE A 62 18.04 -6.95 9.52
C ILE A 62 17.63 -8.36 9.04
N SER A 63 18.53 -9.33 9.19
CA SER A 63 18.21 -10.74 8.94
C SER A 63 16.97 -11.17 9.74
N PRO A 64 16.00 -11.87 9.11
CA PRO A 64 14.76 -12.24 9.78
C PRO A 64 14.98 -13.09 11.02
N THR A 65 14.18 -12.83 12.04
CA THR A 65 14.16 -13.52 13.33
C THR A 65 12.73 -14.00 13.63
N PRO A 66 12.56 -14.99 14.53
CA PRO A 66 11.22 -15.46 14.92
C PRO A 66 10.32 -14.38 15.55
N ALA A 67 10.89 -13.29 16.06
CA ALA A 67 10.13 -12.17 16.63
C ALA A 67 9.40 -11.33 15.57
N GLY A 68 9.91 -11.32 14.33
CA GLY A 68 9.40 -10.52 13.22
C GLY A 68 9.83 -9.05 13.28
N GLU A 69 10.20 -8.51 12.12
CA GLU A 69 10.84 -7.18 12.03
C GLU A 69 9.85 -6.07 11.65
N GLY A 70 8.63 -6.41 11.25
CA GLY A 70 7.59 -5.42 10.92
C GLY A 70 7.90 -4.55 9.69
N LYS A 71 8.80 -4.97 8.79
CA LYS A 71 9.25 -4.18 7.63
C LYS A 71 8.09 -3.56 6.83
N THR A 72 7.10 -4.36 6.45
CA THR A 72 5.95 -3.90 5.66
C THR A 72 5.10 -2.88 6.42
N THR A 73 4.89 -3.09 7.72
CA THR A 73 4.16 -2.16 8.60
C THR A 73 4.86 -0.81 8.66
N VAL A 74 6.19 -0.81 8.78
CA VAL A 74 7.02 0.41 8.77
C VAL A 74 6.97 1.09 7.40
N SER A 75 7.04 0.36 6.29
CA SER A 75 6.94 0.95 4.94
C SER A 75 5.62 1.69 4.72
N ILE A 76 4.50 1.09 5.14
CA ILE A 76 3.17 1.71 5.04
C ILE A 76 3.07 2.91 5.98
N GLY A 77 3.50 2.74 7.24
CA GLY A 77 3.46 3.81 8.24
C GLY A 77 4.31 5.03 7.86
N LEU A 78 5.48 4.80 7.25
CA LEU A 78 6.35 5.86 6.75
C LEU A 78 5.64 6.67 5.65
N ALA A 79 5.03 6.01 4.66
CA ALA A 79 4.29 6.68 3.61
C ALA A 79 3.10 7.47 4.17
N GLN A 80 2.35 6.90 5.12
CA GLN A 80 1.26 7.60 5.81
C GLN A 80 1.75 8.83 6.58
N GLY A 81 2.87 8.71 7.30
CA GLY A 81 3.50 9.81 8.03
C GLY A 81 3.96 10.94 7.12
N LEU A 82 4.61 10.62 6.00
CA LEU A 82 5.04 11.60 5.00
C LEU A 82 3.85 12.35 4.39
N ASN A 83 2.76 11.66 4.07
CA ASN A 83 1.53 12.31 3.58
C ASN A 83 0.90 13.23 4.64
N ARG A 84 0.93 12.86 5.93
CA ARG A 84 0.50 13.74 7.03
C ARG A 84 1.34 15.01 7.15
N LEU A 85 2.61 14.95 6.76
CA LEU A 85 3.53 16.09 6.69
C LEU A 85 3.42 16.88 5.37
N GLY A 86 2.42 16.57 4.52
CA GLY A 86 2.18 17.26 3.26
C GLY A 86 3.10 16.83 2.11
N LYS A 87 3.86 15.73 2.25
CA LYS A 87 4.65 15.16 1.17
C LYS A 87 3.81 14.15 0.39
N LYS A 88 3.66 14.35 -0.92
CA LYS A 88 2.99 13.37 -1.81
C LYS A 88 3.84 12.10 -1.88
N THR A 89 3.37 11.00 -1.31
CA THR A 89 4.15 9.76 -1.19
C THR A 89 3.30 8.53 -1.43
N THR A 90 3.84 7.57 -2.18
CA THR A 90 3.19 6.29 -2.47
C THR A 90 4.08 5.16 -1.97
N VAL A 91 3.49 4.18 -1.28
CA VAL A 91 4.18 2.93 -0.92
C VAL A 91 4.03 1.92 -2.06
N VAL A 92 5.12 1.26 -2.43
CA VAL A 92 5.13 0.20 -3.46
C VAL A 92 5.49 -1.11 -2.78
N LEU A 93 4.61 -2.11 -2.90
CA LEU A 93 4.72 -3.40 -2.22
C LEU A 93 4.59 -4.54 -3.22
N ARG A 94 5.01 -5.74 -2.79
CA ARG A 94 4.82 -6.98 -3.57
C ARG A 94 3.44 -7.57 -3.28
N GLU A 95 2.82 -8.13 -4.31
CA GLU A 95 1.66 -9.01 -4.14
C GLU A 95 2.12 -10.32 -3.46
N PRO A 96 1.45 -10.77 -2.39
CA PRO A 96 1.79 -12.02 -1.72
C PRO A 96 1.41 -13.22 -2.60
N SER A 97 2.17 -14.32 -2.49
CA SER A 97 1.77 -15.59 -3.11
C SER A 97 0.49 -16.12 -2.46
N LEU A 98 -0.39 -16.70 -3.28
CA LEU A 98 -1.64 -17.29 -2.81
C LEU A 98 -1.41 -18.62 -2.06
N GLY A 99 -0.38 -19.39 -2.42
CA GLY A 99 -0.10 -20.71 -1.85
C GLY A 99 -0.04 -20.74 -0.30
N PRO A 100 0.75 -19.85 0.34
CA PRO A 100 0.82 -19.78 1.80
C PRO A 100 -0.54 -19.59 2.47
N VAL A 101 -1.49 -18.87 1.87
CA VAL A 101 -2.81 -18.59 2.47
C VAL A 101 -3.58 -19.87 2.80
N PHE A 102 -3.36 -20.95 2.05
CA PHE A 102 -4.02 -22.24 2.26
C PHE A 102 -3.30 -23.16 3.26
N GLY A 103 -2.06 -22.85 3.64
CA GLY A 103 -1.27 -23.66 4.58
C GLY A 103 -1.01 -23.00 5.92
N MET A 104 -0.51 -21.76 5.89
CA MET A 104 -0.33 -20.90 7.05
C MET A 104 -1.31 -19.72 6.95
N LYS A 105 -1.87 -19.30 8.07
CA LYS A 105 -2.88 -18.23 8.10
C LYS A 105 -2.42 -17.00 7.28
N GLY A 106 -3.18 -16.65 6.24
CA GLY A 106 -2.88 -15.49 5.39
C GLY A 106 -2.79 -14.21 6.23
N GLY A 107 -1.65 -13.51 6.12
CA GLY A 107 -1.40 -12.27 6.85
C GLY A 107 -1.95 -11.03 6.14
N ALA A 108 -2.22 -9.97 6.90
CA ALA A 108 -2.49 -8.65 6.32
C ALA A 108 -1.25 -8.10 5.61
N THR A 109 -1.45 -7.25 4.59
CA THR A 109 -0.36 -6.45 4.01
C THR A 109 -0.03 -5.31 4.96
N GLY A 110 0.87 -5.56 5.91
CA GLY A 110 1.19 -4.66 7.03
C GLY A 110 0.61 -5.18 8.35
N GLY A 111 0.31 -4.27 9.28
CA GLY A 111 -0.24 -4.63 10.59
C GLY A 111 -0.72 -3.42 11.40
N GLY A 112 -1.62 -3.66 12.35
CA GLY A 112 -2.23 -2.61 13.15
C GLY A 112 -2.99 -1.61 12.27
N TYR A 113 -2.72 -0.31 12.42
CA TYR A 113 -3.35 0.74 11.60
C TYR A 113 -2.58 1.08 10.31
N SER A 114 -1.44 0.41 10.09
CA SER A 114 -0.61 0.55 8.89
C SER A 114 -0.81 -0.67 7.99
N GLN A 115 -1.94 -0.69 7.28
CA GLN A 115 -2.33 -1.76 6.37
C GLN A 115 -2.65 -1.21 4.97
N VAL A 116 -2.46 -2.05 3.94
CA VAL A 116 -3.09 -1.87 2.63
C VAL A 116 -4.38 -2.69 2.61
N LEU A 117 -5.47 -2.05 2.18
CA LEU A 117 -6.83 -2.58 2.21
C LEU A 117 -7.41 -2.66 0.78
N PRO A 118 -8.40 -3.53 0.56
CA PRO A 118 -8.53 -4.23 -0.71
C PRO A 118 -9.14 -3.39 -1.81
#